data_AF-E6QEN7-F1
#
_entry.id   AF-E6QEN7-F1
#
_cell.length_a   1.000
_cell.length_b   1.000
_cell.length_c   1.000
_cell.angle_alpha   90.00
_cell.angle_beta   90.00
_cell.angle_gamma   90.00
#
_symmetry.space_group_name_H-M   'P 1'
#
loop_
_entity.id
_entity.type
_entity.pdbx_description
1 polymer ?
#
loop_
_entity_poly.entity_id
_entity_poly.type
_entity_poly.pdbx_seq_one_letter_code
_entity_poly.pdbx_strand_id
1 'polypeptide(L)'
;MLRAEEKNGPDRVAERVRAQQRSGRYPLAGMASRTATVLLDDVTPVLTVWREIGTEWTAAPQRRVVHRARGRILLEDWLPALYQNNAGDLAFVQLRASRLLNKESQKPEGDKLAALWLQQLLANAVGLRCNGIVVGRDVLVRAAPPPPDAIAALDDLLDLWQEGLCEPLPVTLKTALVSLQGKNPAPIYDGNDRLPGEARKDLSLFRDYPDFATLSGARTGPQRRGFAEYAAALYRPFAGWLETLEWQAHP
;
A
#
# COMPACT_ATOMS: atom_id res chain seq x y z
N MET A 1 25.42 14.03 -14.83
CA MET A 1 24.34 13.15 -14.32
C MET A 1 23.05 13.64 -14.97
N LEU A 2 22.40 12.85 -15.83
CA LEU A 2 21.13 13.24 -16.47
C LEU A 2 20.06 13.55 -15.41
N ARG A 3 19.25 14.60 -15.63
CA ARG A 3 18.17 15.00 -14.72
C ARG A 3 17.16 13.84 -14.59
N ALA A 4 16.45 13.77 -13.46
CA ALA A 4 15.48 12.69 -13.21
C ALA A 4 14.42 12.57 -14.32
N GLU A 5 14.04 13.71 -14.93
CA GLU A 5 13.11 13.80 -16.05
C GLU A 5 13.62 13.12 -17.33
N GLU A 6 14.93 13.21 -17.61
CA GLU A 6 15.56 12.62 -18.81
C GLU A 6 15.71 11.10 -18.67
N LYS A 7 15.82 10.58 -17.44
CA LYS A 7 15.99 9.13 -17.18
C LYS A 7 14.75 8.31 -17.54
N ASN A 8 13.57 8.92 -17.48
CA ASN A 8 12.28 8.27 -17.73
C ASN A 8 11.59 8.77 -19.01
N GLY A 9 12.30 9.49 -19.89
CA GLY A 9 11.77 9.92 -21.17
C GLY A 9 11.40 8.74 -22.09
N PRO A 10 10.47 8.94 -23.04
CA PRO A 10 9.94 7.87 -23.89
C PRO A 10 11.04 7.09 -24.64
N ASP A 11 12.05 7.80 -25.15
CA ASP A 11 13.18 7.19 -25.86
C ASP A 11 14.02 6.28 -24.95
N ARG A 12 14.27 6.72 -23.71
CA ARG A 12 14.99 5.93 -22.70
C ARG A 12 14.19 4.71 -22.27
N VAL A 13 12.88 4.83 -22.14
CA VAL A 13 12.00 3.69 -21.84
C VAL A 13 12.05 2.68 -22.98
N ALA A 14 11.92 3.12 -24.23
CA ALA A 14 12.04 2.26 -25.42
C ALA A 14 13.42 1.58 -25.51
N GLU A 15 14.50 2.28 -25.18
CA GLU A 15 15.85 1.72 -25.09
C GLU A 15 15.94 0.60 -24.03
N ARG A 16 15.39 0.84 -22.83
CA ARG A 16 15.40 -0.15 -21.74
C ARG A 16 14.57 -1.39 -22.07
N VAL A 17 13.41 -1.23 -22.71
CA VAL A 17 12.60 -2.38 -23.16
C VAL A 17 13.35 -3.20 -24.21
N ARG A 18 14.02 -2.55 -25.17
CA ARG A 18 14.88 -3.25 -26.15
C ARG A 18 16.05 -3.98 -25.49
N ALA A 19 16.64 -3.40 -24.44
CA ALA A 19 17.67 -4.07 -23.66
C ALA A 19 17.12 -5.30 -22.92
N GLN A 20 15.93 -5.21 -22.35
CA GLN A 20 15.27 -6.32 -21.66
C GLN A 20 14.90 -7.46 -22.61
N GLN A 21 14.48 -7.15 -23.84
CA GLN A 21 14.23 -8.17 -24.88
C GLN A 21 15.50 -8.99 -25.17
N ARG A 22 16.69 -8.39 -25.11
CA ARG A 22 17.98 -9.08 -25.30
C ARG A 22 18.43 -9.88 -24.07
N SER A 23 17.71 -9.82 -22.95
CA SER A 23 18.12 -10.50 -21.71
C SER A 23 17.66 -11.96 -21.62
N GLY A 24 17.04 -12.50 -22.67
CA GLY A 24 16.49 -13.88 -22.67
C GLY A 24 15.27 -14.10 -21.77
N ARG A 25 14.66 -13.03 -21.21
CA ARG A 25 13.47 -13.12 -20.35
C ARG A 25 12.15 -13.19 -21.12
N TYR A 26 12.19 -12.89 -22.42
CA TYR A 26 10.98 -12.80 -23.24
C TYR A 26 10.73 -14.14 -23.94
N PRO A 27 9.47 -14.47 -24.29
CA PRO A 27 9.17 -15.62 -25.13
C PRO A 27 9.90 -15.51 -26.48
N LEU A 28 10.15 -16.65 -27.13
CA LEU A 28 10.93 -16.71 -28.35
C LEU A 28 10.22 -16.05 -29.56
N ALA A 29 11.03 -15.64 -30.55
CA ALA A 29 10.58 -15.14 -31.86
C ALA A 29 9.58 -13.97 -31.77
N GLY A 30 8.55 -13.95 -32.62
CA GLY A 30 7.58 -12.85 -32.74
C GLY A 30 6.81 -12.54 -31.45
N MET A 31 6.75 -13.48 -30.49
CA MET A 31 6.15 -13.23 -29.17
C MET A 31 7.01 -12.28 -28.32
N ALA A 32 8.32 -12.23 -28.53
CA ALA A 32 9.20 -11.26 -27.87
C ALA A 32 8.78 -9.83 -28.22
N SER A 33 8.55 -9.55 -29.50
CA SER A 33 8.13 -8.23 -29.97
C SER A 33 6.77 -7.84 -29.41
N ARG A 34 5.80 -8.77 -29.38
CA ARG A 34 4.49 -8.52 -28.75
C ARG A 34 4.62 -8.21 -27.25
N THR A 35 5.44 -8.97 -26.54
CA THR A 35 5.72 -8.74 -25.11
C THR A 35 6.36 -7.37 -24.88
N ALA A 36 7.28 -6.95 -25.76
CA ALA A 36 7.89 -5.63 -25.72
C ALA A 36 6.86 -4.51 -25.93
N THR A 37 5.97 -4.65 -26.92
CA THR A 37 4.90 -3.69 -27.19
C THR A 37 3.95 -3.58 -26.00
N VAL A 38 3.44 -4.70 -25.50
CA VAL A 38 2.53 -4.71 -24.32
C VAL A 38 3.20 -4.08 -23.11
N LEU A 39 4.49 -4.35 -22.87
CA LEU A 39 5.20 -3.70 -21.77
C LEU A 39 5.33 -2.18 -21.98
N LEU A 40 5.63 -1.73 -23.20
CA LEU A 40 5.69 -0.30 -23.50
C LEU A 40 4.34 0.38 -23.28
N ASP A 41 3.26 -0.23 -23.76
CA ASP A 41 1.90 0.28 -23.60
C ASP A 41 1.54 0.36 -22.10
N ASP A 42 1.90 -0.66 -21.31
CA ASP A 42 1.62 -0.71 -19.87
C ASP A 42 2.43 0.33 -19.06
N VAL A 43 3.68 0.62 -19.41
CA VAL A 43 4.54 1.52 -18.62
C VAL A 43 4.44 2.99 -19.04
N THR A 44 4.03 3.28 -20.28
CA THR A 44 4.06 4.64 -20.84
C THR A 44 3.15 5.60 -20.07
N PRO A 45 1.87 5.30 -19.77
CA PRO A 45 1.01 6.20 -19.00
C PRO A 45 1.59 6.47 -17.60
N VAL A 46 2.05 5.41 -16.93
CA VAL A 46 2.59 5.44 -15.57
C VAL A 46 3.82 6.33 -15.48
N LEU A 47 4.76 6.18 -16.42
CA LEU A 47 5.98 6.98 -16.44
C LEU A 47 5.76 8.41 -16.91
N THR A 48 4.71 8.65 -17.71
CA THR A 48 4.29 10.00 -18.08
C THR A 48 3.79 10.75 -16.83
N VAL A 49 2.85 10.17 -16.09
CA VAL A 49 2.35 10.74 -14.83
C VAL A 49 3.49 10.88 -13.81
N TRP A 50 4.37 9.89 -13.69
CA TRP A 50 5.53 9.98 -12.79
C TRP A 50 6.44 11.18 -13.11
N ARG A 51 6.64 11.50 -14.40
CA ARG A 51 7.42 12.68 -14.80
C ARG A 51 6.71 13.98 -14.46
N GLU A 52 5.41 14.06 -14.70
CA GLU A 52 4.58 15.22 -14.33
C GLU A 52 4.64 15.47 -12.82
N ILE A 53 4.50 14.43 -12.00
CA ILE A 53 4.69 14.53 -10.55
C ILE A 53 6.10 15.02 -10.22
N GLY A 54 7.13 14.56 -10.94
CA GLY A 54 8.51 14.98 -10.73
C GLY A 54 8.80 16.46 -11.07
N THR A 55 7.95 17.14 -11.85
CA THR A 55 8.09 18.59 -12.11
C THR A 55 7.56 19.43 -10.94
N GLU A 56 6.54 18.92 -10.25
CA GLU A 56 5.89 19.58 -9.12
C GLU A 56 6.55 19.20 -7.78
N TRP A 57 6.97 17.93 -7.63
CA TRP A 57 7.47 17.35 -6.39
C TRP A 57 8.94 16.97 -6.51
N THR A 58 9.79 17.68 -5.78
CA THR A 58 11.24 17.42 -5.74
C THR A 58 11.63 16.68 -4.47
N ALA A 59 12.56 15.72 -4.56
CA ALA A 59 13.01 14.96 -3.40
C ALA A 59 13.59 15.89 -2.32
N ALA A 60 13.06 15.79 -1.10
CA ALA A 60 13.55 16.54 0.04
C ALA A 60 14.93 15.99 0.47
N PRO A 61 15.92 16.86 0.77
CA PRO A 61 17.31 16.43 0.95
C PRO A 61 17.56 15.66 2.25
N GLN A 62 16.71 15.85 3.26
CA GLN A 62 16.93 15.29 4.59
C GLN A 62 15.89 14.23 4.94
N ARG A 63 16.37 13.05 5.33
CA ARG A 63 15.54 12.05 5.99
C ARG A 63 15.14 12.53 7.38
N ARG A 64 14.03 11.99 7.87
CA ARG A 64 13.44 12.33 9.16
C ARG A 64 13.44 11.08 10.02
N VAL A 65 13.94 11.19 11.23
CA VAL A 65 13.94 10.08 12.19
C VAL A 65 12.55 10.00 12.81
N VAL A 66 12.03 8.78 12.91
CA VAL A 66 10.91 8.42 13.76
C VAL A 66 11.49 7.87 15.05
N HIS A 67 11.08 8.47 16.17
CA HIS A 67 11.38 7.98 17.50
C HIS A 67 10.09 8.09 18.32
N ARG A 68 9.49 6.95 18.67
CA ARG A 68 8.23 6.89 19.40
C ARG A 68 8.21 5.70 20.34
N ALA A 69 8.01 5.97 21.62
CA ALA A 69 7.77 4.94 22.63
C ALA A 69 6.28 4.82 22.92
N ARG A 70 5.79 3.58 23.03
CA ARG A 70 4.42 3.24 23.47
C ARG A 70 4.45 1.92 24.22
N GLY A 71 4.07 1.92 25.49
CA GLY A 71 4.13 0.73 26.34
C GLY A 71 5.54 0.13 26.39
N ARG A 72 5.70 -1.12 25.93
CA ARG A 72 7.00 -1.80 25.83
C ARG A 72 7.65 -1.68 24.45
N ILE A 73 7.00 -1.02 23.51
CA ILE A 73 7.48 -0.85 22.14
C ILE A 73 8.22 0.48 22.02
N LEU A 74 9.43 0.41 21.49
CA LEU A 74 10.18 1.56 21.01
C LEU A 74 10.30 1.44 19.50
N LEU A 75 9.68 2.38 18.78
CA LEU A 75 9.79 2.50 17.33
C LEU A 75 10.88 3.52 17.00
N GLU A 76 11.96 3.03 16.40
CA GLU A 76 13.09 3.83 15.93
C GLU A 76 13.44 3.45 14.49
N ASP A 77 13.19 4.37 13.56
CA ASP A 77 13.55 4.17 12.16
C ASP A 77 13.62 5.52 11.43
N TRP A 78 13.86 5.48 10.13
CA TRP A 78 13.80 6.62 9.23
C TRP A 78 12.49 6.60 8.45
N LEU A 79 11.86 7.77 8.30
CA LEU A 79 10.82 7.92 7.29
C LEU A 79 11.40 7.65 5.90
N PRO A 80 10.59 7.07 5.00
CA PRO A 80 10.92 7.02 3.57
C PRO A 80 11.22 8.39 2.99
N ALA A 81 11.79 8.41 1.79
CA ALA A 81 12.08 9.66 1.09
C ALA A 81 10.80 10.51 0.94
N LEU A 82 10.86 11.73 1.43
CA LEU A 82 9.83 12.75 1.25
C LEU A 82 10.13 13.57 0.00
N TYR A 83 9.08 14.12 -0.56
CA TYR A 83 9.15 15.09 -1.65
C TYR A 83 8.50 16.39 -1.19
N GLN A 84 8.94 17.50 -1.73
CA GLN A 84 8.45 18.83 -1.43
C GLN A 84 8.05 19.54 -2.73
N ASN A 85 6.92 20.24 -2.69
CA ASN A 85 6.47 21.09 -3.79
C ASN A 85 6.90 22.56 -3.59
N ASN A 86 6.62 23.42 -4.56
CA ASN A 86 6.96 24.85 -4.50
C ASN A 86 6.22 25.61 -3.38
N ALA A 87 5.08 25.10 -2.91
CA ALA A 87 4.35 25.66 -1.76
C ALA A 87 4.95 25.26 -0.41
N GLY A 88 5.92 24.35 -0.40
CA GLY A 88 6.57 23.84 0.80
C GLY A 88 5.88 22.62 1.42
N ASP A 89 4.77 22.15 0.84
CA ASP A 89 4.06 20.94 1.29
C ASP A 89 4.94 19.71 1.10
N LEU A 90 4.79 18.74 2.00
CA LEU A 90 5.50 17.47 1.94
C LEU A 90 4.59 16.36 1.42
N ALA A 91 5.18 15.37 0.74
CA ALA A 91 4.47 14.17 0.31
C ALA A 91 5.34 12.92 0.35
N PHE A 92 4.71 11.78 0.61
CA PHE A 92 5.22 10.48 0.19
C PHE A 92 4.83 10.25 -1.26
N VAL A 93 5.81 10.18 -2.16
CA VAL A 93 5.57 9.95 -3.59
C VAL A 93 6.09 8.57 -3.96
N GLN A 94 5.20 7.71 -4.45
CA GLN A 94 5.46 6.29 -4.67
C GLN A 94 5.07 5.85 -6.07
N LEU A 95 5.95 5.10 -6.73
CA LEU A 95 5.65 4.43 -7.99
C LEU A 95 5.32 2.95 -7.73
N ARG A 96 4.30 2.42 -8.39
CA ARG A 96 3.87 1.02 -8.31
C ARG A 96 3.67 0.45 -9.71
N ALA A 97 4.36 -0.65 -10.00
CA ALA A 97 4.18 -1.41 -11.24
C ALA A 97 2.87 -2.22 -11.25
N SER A 98 2.24 -2.41 -10.09
CA SER A 98 0.95 -3.08 -9.94
C SER A 98 -0.21 -2.15 -10.26
N ARG A 99 -1.34 -2.76 -10.67
CA ARG A 99 -2.64 -2.09 -10.67
C ARG A 99 -3.07 -1.80 -9.24
N LEU A 100 -3.65 -0.64 -9.01
CA LEU A 100 -4.18 -0.25 -7.71
C LEU A 100 -5.70 -0.23 -7.69
N LEU A 101 -6.39 -0.21 -8.84
CA LEU A 101 -7.85 -0.33 -8.86
C LEU A 101 -8.30 -1.78 -8.69
N ASN A 102 -9.38 -1.95 -7.96
CA ASN A 102 -10.15 -3.18 -7.97
C ASN A 102 -10.89 -3.31 -9.32
N LYS A 103 -10.85 -4.50 -9.92
CA LYS A 103 -11.43 -4.75 -11.25
C LYS A 103 -12.95 -4.54 -11.31
N GLU A 104 -13.66 -4.83 -10.23
CA GLU A 104 -15.13 -4.79 -10.19
C GLU A 104 -15.60 -3.40 -9.75
N SER A 105 -15.09 -2.89 -8.64
CA SER A 105 -15.56 -1.61 -8.08
C SER A 105 -14.96 -0.38 -8.75
N GLN A 106 -13.88 -0.53 -9.51
CA GLN A 106 -13.10 0.58 -10.09
C GLN A 106 -12.65 1.62 -9.04
N LYS A 107 -12.54 1.19 -7.77
CA LYS A 107 -12.01 1.98 -6.66
C LYS A 107 -10.62 1.48 -6.26
N PRO A 108 -9.77 2.33 -5.64
CA PRO A 108 -8.48 1.90 -5.11
C PRO A 108 -8.62 0.71 -4.13
N GLU A 109 -7.79 -0.32 -4.32
CA GLU A 109 -7.77 -1.53 -3.50
C GLU A 109 -6.99 -1.21 -2.20
N GLY A 110 -7.72 -1.18 -1.08
CA GLY A 110 -7.19 -0.69 0.19
C GLY A 110 -5.95 -1.43 0.67
N ASP A 111 -5.85 -2.74 0.46
CA ASP A 111 -4.68 -3.52 0.88
C ASP A 111 -3.36 -3.04 0.26
N LYS A 112 -3.41 -2.41 -0.92
CA LYS A 112 -2.24 -1.87 -1.60
C LYS A 112 -1.81 -0.50 -1.08
N LEU A 113 -2.63 0.14 -0.24
CA LEU A 113 -2.44 1.50 0.25
C LEU A 113 -2.16 1.57 1.76
N ALA A 114 -2.27 0.46 2.50
CA ALA A 114 -2.03 0.41 3.94
C ALA A 114 -0.65 0.97 4.33
N ALA A 115 0.39 0.67 3.55
CA ALA A 115 1.73 1.20 3.79
C ALA A 115 1.80 2.73 3.68
N LEU A 116 1.04 3.35 2.75
CA LEU A 116 1.00 4.81 2.62
C LEU A 116 0.34 5.45 3.84
N TRP A 117 -0.79 4.89 4.29
CA TRP A 117 -1.48 5.37 5.48
C TRP A 117 -0.59 5.32 6.72
N LEU A 118 0.07 4.18 6.95
CA LEU A 118 1.04 4.04 8.05
C LEU A 118 2.17 5.07 7.97
N GLN A 119 2.72 5.31 6.77
CA GLN A 119 3.75 6.34 6.58
C GLN A 119 3.25 7.74 6.92
N GLN A 120 2.01 8.08 6.55
CA GLN A 120 1.41 9.37 6.92
C GLN A 120 1.19 9.49 8.44
N LEU A 121 0.79 8.41 9.12
CA LEU A 121 0.69 8.38 10.58
C LEU A 121 2.06 8.58 11.25
N LEU A 122 3.10 7.90 10.74
CA LEU A 122 4.47 8.03 11.24
C LEU A 122 5.03 9.45 11.03
N ALA A 123 4.74 10.06 9.87
CA ALA A 123 5.08 11.46 9.62
C ALA A 123 4.38 12.40 10.61
N ASN A 124 3.09 12.18 10.85
CA ASN A 124 2.31 12.95 11.82
C ASN A 124 2.89 12.82 13.24
N ALA A 125 3.35 11.62 13.62
CA ALA A 125 3.95 11.36 14.93
C ALA A 125 5.26 12.13 15.18
N VAL A 126 5.94 12.57 14.12
CA VAL A 126 7.14 13.43 14.21
C VAL A 126 6.85 14.90 13.85
N GLY A 127 5.57 15.30 13.87
CA GLY A 127 5.13 16.68 13.64
C GLY A 127 5.08 17.09 12.17
N LEU A 128 5.17 16.15 11.22
CA LEU A 128 5.12 16.44 9.79
C LEU A 128 3.73 16.17 9.21
N ARG A 129 3.26 17.11 8.39
CA ARG A 129 2.03 16.95 7.61
C ARG A 129 2.40 16.57 6.19
N CYS A 130 2.28 15.28 5.87
CA CYS A 130 2.66 14.75 4.56
C CYS A 130 1.42 14.28 3.79
N ASN A 131 1.29 14.74 2.55
CA ASN A 131 0.40 14.16 1.56
C ASN A 131 0.87 12.75 1.17
N GLY A 132 -0.01 11.99 0.54
CA GLY A 132 0.32 10.73 -0.12
C GLY A 132 0.04 10.81 -1.62
N ILE A 133 0.99 10.39 -2.44
CA ILE A 133 0.84 10.30 -3.89
C ILE A 133 1.33 8.93 -4.34
N VAL A 134 0.44 8.13 -4.91
CA VAL A 134 0.78 6.80 -5.44
C VAL A 134 0.41 6.72 -6.91
N VAL A 135 1.43 6.57 -7.75
CA VAL A 135 1.27 6.33 -9.18
C VAL A 135 1.26 4.82 -9.41
N GLY A 136 0.07 4.27 -9.63
CA GLY A 136 -0.15 2.88 -10.00
C GLY A 136 -0.11 2.67 -11.51
N ARG A 137 -0.26 1.40 -11.93
CA ARG A 137 -0.33 1.05 -13.36
C ARG A 137 -1.57 1.59 -14.07
N ASP A 138 -2.66 1.77 -13.35
CA ASP A 138 -3.99 2.11 -13.88
C ASP A 138 -4.58 3.38 -13.27
N VAL A 139 -3.95 3.97 -12.25
CA VAL A 139 -4.51 5.09 -11.50
C VAL A 139 -3.43 5.91 -10.79
N LEU A 140 -3.68 7.21 -10.68
CA LEU A 140 -3.03 8.11 -9.73
C LEU A 140 -3.91 8.26 -8.48
N VAL A 141 -3.38 7.94 -7.31
CA VAL A 141 -4.05 8.11 -6.01
C VAL A 141 -3.40 9.25 -5.24
N ARG A 142 -4.22 10.13 -4.67
CA ARG A 142 -3.82 11.23 -3.79
C ARG A 142 -4.52 11.10 -2.44
N ALA A 143 -3.76 11.33 -1.38
CA ALA A 143 -4.24 11.33 0.00
C ALA A 143 -3.85 12.64 0.66
N ALA A 144 -4.81 13.34 1.25
CA ALA A 144 -4.53 14.49 2.09
C ALA A 144 -3.74 14.08 3.34
N PRO A 145 -3.01 15.01 3.99
CA PRO A 145 -2.34 14.71 5.25
C PRO A 145 -3.39 14.38 6.32
N PRO A 146 -3.18 13.33 7.14
CA PRO A 146 -4.09 13.01 8.21
C PRO A 146 -4.17 14.16 9.23
N PRO A 147 -5.29 14.27 9.96
CA PRO A 147 -5.45 15.32 10.96
C PRO A 147 -4.42 15.17 12.10
N PRO A 148 -4.11 16.24 12.85
CA PRO A 148 -3.09 16.21 13.91
C PRO A 148 -3.34 15.20 15.04
N ASP A 149 -4.59 14.81 15.28
CA ASP A 149 -5.01 13.82 16.28
C ASP A 149 -4.84 12.37 15.80
N ALA A 150 -4.43 12.15 14.55
CA ALA A 150 -4.19 10.82 13.98
C ALA A 150 -3.07 10.03 14.70
N ILE A 151 -2.29 10.70 15.55
CA ILE A 151 -1.29 10.06 16.42
C ILE A 151 -1.92 9.00 17.35
N ALA A 152 -3.18 9.18 17.76
CA ALA A 152 -3.89 8.20 18.57
C ALA A 152 -4.06 6.87 17.83
N ALA A 153 -4.34 6.92 16.52
CA ALA A 153 -4.44 5.71 15.70
C ALA A 153 -3.09 4.97 15.61
N LEU A 154 -1.96 5.67 15.55
CA LEU A 154 -0.64 5.03 15.58
C LEU A 154 -0.39 4.34 16.93
N ASP A 155 -0.71 5.00 18.03
CA ASP A 155 -0.56 4.42 19.37
C ASP A 155 -1.43 3.18 19.56
N ASP A 156 -2.68 3.21 19.11
CA ASP A 156 -3.59 2.06 19.14
C ASP A 156 -3.04 0.89 18.30
N LEU A 157 -2.45 1.18 17.13
CA LEU A 157 -1.77 0.17 16.31
C LEU A 157 -0.55 -0.42 17.00
N LEU A 158 0.24 0.37 17.73
CA LEU A 158 1.40 -0.12 18.48
C LEU A 158 0.98 -1.02 19.65
N ASP A 159 -0.10 -0.67 20.35
CA ASP A 159 -0.67 -1.50 21.42
C ASP A 159 -1.15 -2.85 20.86
N LEU A 160 -1.85 -2.84 19.73
CA LEU A 160 -2.32 -4.05 19.04
C LEU A 160 -1.18 -4.86 18.44
N TRP A 161 -0.13 -4.21 17.94
CA TRP A 161 1.07 -4.89 17.47
C TRP A 161 1.78 -5.60 18.61
N GLN A 162 1.85 -4.98 19.80
CA GLN A 162 2.38 -5.62 20.99
C GLN A 162 1.56 -6.87 21.38
N GLU A 163 0.23 -6.82 21.30
CA GLU A 163 -0.64 -8.00 21.49
C GLU A 163 -0.28 -9.10 20.46
N GLY A 164 -0.13 -8.73 19.18
CA GLY A 164 0.20 -9.66 18.10
C GLY A 164 1.61 -10.26 18.15
N LEU A 165 2.52 -9.68 18.92
CA LEU A 165 3.84 -10.26 19.20
C LEU A 165 3.79 -11.36 20.25
N CYS A 166 2.74 -11.40 21.09
CA CYS A 166 2.58 -12.43 22.11
C CYS A 166 1.81 -13.66 21.60
N GLU A 167 0.89 -13.45 20.67
CA GLU A 167 0.01 -14.49 20.13
C GLU A 167 -0.55 -14.05 18.77
N PRO A 168 -0.86 -15.00 17.86
CA PRO A 168 -1.34 -14.67 16.51
C PRO A 168 -2.72 -14.02 16.58
N LEU A 169 -2.86 -12.78 16.09
CA LEU A 169 -4.16 -12.10 16.07
C LEU A 169 -5.08 -12.73 15.02
N PRO A 170 -6.36 -13.03 15.35
CA PRO A 170 -7.31 -13.65 14.43
C PRO A 170 -7.90 -12.63 13.45
N VAL A 171 -7.07 -11.99 12.64
CA VAL A 171 -7.48 -10.92 11.71
C VAL A 171 -6.53 -10.80 10.52
N THR A 172 -7.09 -10.50 9.35
CA THR A 172 -6.32 -10.18 8.14
C THR A 172 -6.90 -8.97 7.44
N LEU A 173 -6.06 -8.21 6.75
CA LEU A 173 -6.42 -6.91 6.20
C LEU A 173 -7.59 -6.98 5.21
N LYS A 174 -7.55 -7.84 4.19
CA LYS A 174 -8.62 -7.85 3.17
C LYS A 174 -9.93 -8.38 3.74
N THR A 175 -9.87 -9.46 4.51
CA THR A 175 -11.02 -10.04 5.19
C THR A 175 -11.65 -9.03 6.16
N ALA A 176 -10.85 -8.28 6.93
CA ALA A 176 -11.33 -7.22 7.80
C ALA A 176 -12.00 -6.08 7.03
N LEU A 177 -11.38 -5.57 5.95
CA LEU A 177 -11.98 -4.50 5.14
C LEU A 177 -13.34 -4.90 4.55
N VAL A 178 -13.49 -6.14 4.07
CA VAL A 178 -14.78 -6.64 3.58
C VAL A 178 -15.80 -6.79 4.71
N SER A 179 -15.37 -7.27 5.88
CA SER A 179 -16.24 -7.36 7.06
C SER A 179 -16.74 -5.99 7.53
N LEU A 180 -15.87 -4.98 7.54
CA LEU A 180 -16.21 -3.61 7.92
C LEU A 180 -17.21 -2.95 6.98
N GLN A 181 -17.31 -3.42 5.73
CA GLN A 181 -18.35 -3.00 4.79
C GLN A 181 -19.70 -3.70 5.02
N GLY A 182 -19.83 -4.55 6.05
CA GLY A 182 -21.04 -5.34 6.32
C GLY A 182 -21.26 -6.48 5.33
N LYS A 183 -20.23 -6.89 4.58
CA LYS A 183 -20.29 -7.99 3.61
C LYS A 183 -19.73 -9.27 4.21
N ASN A 184 -20.08 -10.42 3.61
CA ASN A 184 -19.53 -11.72 4.01
C ASN A 184 -18.03 -11.80 3.63
N PRO A 185 -17.11 -11.89 4.60
CA PRO A 185 -15.68 -11.89 4.33
C PRO A 185 -15.09 -13.31 4.13
N ALA A 186 -15.85 -14.38 4.40
CA ALA A 186 -15.35 -15.77 4.28
C ALA A 186 -14.75 -16.11 2.90
N PRO A 187 -15.34 -15.69 1.77
CA PRO A 187 -14.76 -15.96 0.45
C PRO A 187 -13.41 -15.28 0.20
N ILE A 188 -13.10 -14.20 0.94
CA ILE A 188 -11.81 -13.50 0.85
C ILE A 188 -10.73 -14.28 1.61
N TYR A 189 -11.11 -14.82 2.76
CA TYR A 189 -10.22 -15.55 3.63
C TYR A 189 -9.93 -16.97 3.12
N ASP A 190 -10.99 -17.73 2.83
CA ASP A 190 -10.91 -19.13 2.39
C ASP A 190 -10.54 -19.25 0.90
N GLY A 191 -11.02 -18.28 0.10
CA GLY A 191 -10.89 -18.28 -1.36
C GLY A 191 -11.97 -19.10 -2.05
N ASN A 192 -11.68 -19.46 -3.30
CA ASN A 192 -12.53 -20.32 -4.12
C ASN A 192 -11.66 -21.17 -5.06
N ASP A 193 -12.29 -21.97 -5.92
CA ASP A 193 -11.61 -22.88 -6.86
C ASP A 193 -10.67 -22.18 -7.85
N ARG A 194 -10.86 -20.88 -8.10
CA ARG A 194 -10.07 -20.10 -9.05
C ARG A 194 -8.98 -19.25 -8.39
N LEU A 195 -9.25 -18.76 -7.19
CA LEU A 195 -8.40 -17.80 -6.50
C LEU A 195 -8.18 -18.23 -5.04
N PRO A 196 -6.91 -18.40 -4.62
CA PRO A 196 -6.62 -18.69 -3.22
C PRO A 196 -7.01 -17.49 -2.34
N GLY A 197 -7.63 -17.79 -1.20
CA GLY A 197 -7.92 -16.81 -0.16
C GLY A 197 -6.67 -16.38 0.61
N GLU A 198 -6.82 -15.47 1.56
CA GLU A 198 -5.70 -15.02 2.42
C GLU A 198 -5.07 -16.18 3.20
N ALA A 199 -5.86 -17.12 3.73
CA ALA A 199 -5.36 -18.26 4.49
C ALA A 199 -4.32 -19.07 3.71
N ARG A 200 -4.58 -19.35 2.42
CA ARG A 200 -3.69 -20.16 1.59
C ARG A 200 -2.44 -19.43 1.06
N LYS A 201 -2.37 -18.10 1.22
CA LYS A 201 -1.24 -17.29 0.77
C LYS A 201 -0.16 -17.15 1.84
N ASP A 202 -0.50 -17.40 3.11
CA ASP A 202 0.39 -17.30 4.24
C ASP A 202 0.31 -18.58 5.09
N LEU A 203 1.40 -19.34 5.10
CA LEU A 203 1.46 -20.61 5.83
C LEU A 203 1.34 -20.44 7.35
N SER A 204 1.78 -19.31 7.90
CA SER A 204 1.65 -19.03 9.33
C SER A 204 0.18 -18.80 9.69
N LEU A 205 -0.53 -18.05 8.86
CA LEU A 205 -1.96 -17.83 8.98
C LEU A 205 -2.75 -19.14 8.83
N PHE A 206 -2.43 -19.97 7.83
CA PHE A 206 -3.08 -21.26 7.65
C PHE A 206 -2.88 -22.22 8.83
N ARG A 207 -1.69 -22.19 9.46
CA ARG A 207 -1.38 -23.03 10.63
C ARG A 207 -2.27 -22.68 11.81
N ASP A 208 -2.43 -21.39 12.10
CA ASP A 208 -3.13 -20.92 13.30
C ASP A 208 -4.64 -20.82 13.06
N TYR A 209 -5.04 -20.47 11.83
CA TYR A 209 -6.41 -20.21 11.42
C TYR A 209 -6.68 -20.81 10.02
N PRO A 210 -6.94 -22.13 9.91
CA PRO A 210 -7.03 -22.82 8.62
C PRO A 210 -8.21 -22.38 7.73
N ASP A 211 -9.28 -21.88 8.33
CA ASP A 211 -10.49 -21.40 7.66
C ASP A 211 -11.12 -20.21 8.40
N PHE A 212 -12.06 -19.53 7.73
CA PHE A 212 -12.70 -18.34 8.28
C PHE A 212 -13.53 -18.66 9.53
N ALA A 213 -14.09 -19.86 9.63
CA ALA A 213 -14.85 -20.28 10.81
C ALA A 213 -13.96 -20.33 12.06
N THR A 214 -12.74 -20.88 11.92
CA THR A 214 -11.73 -20.93 12.96
C THR A 214 -11.22 -19.54 13.32
N LEU A 215 -10.93 -18.70 12.31
CA LEU A 215 -10.51 -17.32 12.52
C LEU A 215 -11.58 -16.49 13.25
N SER A 216 -12.83 -16.54 12.79
CA SER A 216 -13.92 -15.74 13.36
C SER A 216 -14.38 -16.22 14.74
N GLY A 217 -14.21 -17.51 15.05
CA GLY A 217 -14.47 -18.10 16.37
C GLY A 217 -13.36 -17.90 17.39
N ALA A 218 -12.14 -17.59 16.95
CA ALA A 218 -10.99 -17.39 17.84
C ALA A 218 -11.16 -16.14 18.72
N ARG A 219 -10.72 -16.26 19.97
CA ARG A 219 -10.60 -15.15 20.92
C ARG A 219 -9.24 -15.19 21.57
N THR A 220 -8.49 -14.12 21.40
CA THR A 220 -7.09 -14.07 21.82
C THR A 220 -6.84 -12.78 22.61
N GLY A 221 -5.75 -12.77 23.37
CA GLY A 221 -5.18 -11.57 23.94
C GLY A 221 -5.74 -11.27 25.32
N PRO A 222 -5.17 -10.28 26.01
CA PRO A 222 -5.59 -9.92 27.36
C PRO A 222 -7.08 -9.57 27.46
N GLN A 223 -7.62 -8.94 26.40
CA GLN A 223 -9.01 -8.50 26.31
C GLN A 223 -9.93 -9.54 25.65
N ARG A 224 -9.41 -10.73 25.29
CA ARG A 224 -10.18 -11.83 24.67
C ARG A 224 -10.95 -11.38 23.42
N ARG A 225 -10.32 -10.50 22.63
CA ARG A 225 -10.88 -9.96 21.39
C ARG A 225 -10.98 -11.05 20.33
N GLY A 226 -12.06 -11.05 19.57
CA GLY A 226 -12.24 -11.87 18.38
C GLY A 226 -12.03 -11.08 17.09
N PHE A 227 -12.22 -11.74 15.96
CA PHE A 227 -12.02 -11.17 14.62
C PHE A 227 -12.69 -9.79 14.45
N ALA A 228 -13.97 -9.65 14.80
CA ALA A 228 -14.71 -8.40 14.57
C ALA A 228 -14.15 -7.23 15.39
N GLU A 229 -13.68 -7.50 16.62
CA GLU A 229 -13.11 -6.49 17.52
C GLU A 229 -11.72 -6.05 17.02
N TYR A 230 -10.89 -7.00 16.59
CA TYR A 230 -9.60 -6.67 15.97
C TYR A 230 -9.75 -5.98 14.62
N ALA A 231 -10.69 -6.42 13.78
CA ALA A 231 -10.98 -5.79 12.49
C ALA A 231 -11.38 -4.32 12.68
N ALA A 232 -12.25 -4.06 13.66
CA ALA A 232 -12.65 -2.72 14.04
C ALA A 232 -11.48 -1.88 14.56
N ALA A 233 -10.69 -2.42 15.51
CA ALA A 233 -9.62 -1.68 16.16
C ALA A 233 -8.46 -1.34 15.21
N LEU A 234 -8.01 -2.30 14.39
CA LEU A 234 -6.89 -2.12 13.47
C LEU A 234 -7.28 -1.33 12.22
N TYR A 235 -8.44 -1.63 11.63
CA TYR A 235 -8.70 -1.27 10.24
C TYR A 235 -9.86 -0.30 10.05
N ARG A 236 -10.66 0.05 11.08
CA ARG A 236 -11.70 1.08 10.92
C ARG A 236 -11.11 2.47 10.66
N PRO A 237 -10.07 2.94 11.38
CA PRO A 237 -9.44 4.22 11.05
C PRO A 237 -8.87 4.22 9.63
N PHE A 238 -8.27 3.10 9.23
CA PHE A 238 -7.76 2.92 7.87
C PHE A 238 -8.86 2.95 6.81
N ALA A 239 -9.97 2.24 7.03
CA ALA A 239 -11.12 2.24 6.14
C ALA A 239 -11.71 3.64 6.00
N GLY A 240 -11.80 4.40 7.09
CA GLY A 240 -12.19 5.81 7.04
C GLY A 240 -11.25 6.65 6.18
N TRP A 241 -9.93 6.47 6.33
CA TRP A 241 -8.94 7.14 5.48
C TRP A 241 -9.09 6.79 4.00
N LEU A 242 -9.39 5.53 3.65
CA LEU A 242 -9.61 5.12 2.25
C LEU A 242 -10.75 5.88 1.58
N GLU A 243 -11.81 6.25 2.31
CA GLU A 243 -12.94 7.03 1.77
C GLU A 243 -12.58 8.51 1.53
N THR A 244 -11.45 8.99 2.06
CA THR A 244 -10.96 10.36 1.85
C THR A 244 -10.03 10.50 0.65
N LEU A 245 -9.71 9.39 -0.02
CA LEU A 245 -8.78 9.39 -1.15
C LEU A 245 -9.38 10.06 -2.37
N GLU A 246 -8.55 10.79 -3.10
CA GLU A 246 -8.83 11.25 -4.46
C GLU A 246 -8.09 10.36 -5.44
N TRP A 247 -8.70 10.01 -6.56
CA TRP A 247 -8.02 9.22 -7.58
C TRP A 247 -8.49 9.53 -8.99
N GLN A 248 -7.56 9.37 -9.93
CA GLN A 248 -7.78 9.58 -11.37
C GLN A 248 -7.22 8.39 -12.13
N ALA A 249 -8.08 7.67 -12.85
CA ALA A 249 -7.63 6.57 -13.71
C ALA A 249 -6.78 7.11 -14.85
N HIS A 250 -5.76 6.35 -15.23
CA HIS A 250 -5.00 6.65 -16.44
C HIS A 250 -5.88 6.40 -17.68
N PRO A 251 -5.65 7.14 -18.78
CA PRO A 251 -6.36 6.94 -20.04
C PRO A 251 -6.15 5.54 -20.64
#